data_AF-A0A2V7DQY3-F1
#
_entry.id   AF-A0A2V7DQY3-F1
#
_cell.length_a   1.000
_cell.length_b   1.000
_cell.length_c   1.000
_cell.angle_alpha   90.00
_cell.angle_beta   90.00
_cell.angle_gamma   90.00
#
_symmetry.space_group_name_H-M   'P 1'
#
loop_
_entity.id
_entity.type
_entity.pdbx_description
1 polymer ?
#
loop_
_entity_poly.entity_id
_entity_poly.type
_entity_poly.pdbx_seq_one_letter_code
_entity_poly.pdbx_strand_id
1 'polypeptide(L)'
;MPFASFVARVELEKREFKLKGTFTLGARSNGIHPLTEDVTLQVGAFAATIPAGSLRSHGHDTFRFEGVARGAALEVEIRSRGGGRFEFKAEGNGAQVGTANPVTVRLTIGDDAGSTLAKVKVHD
;
A
#
# COMPACT_ATOMS: atom_id res chain seq x y z
N MET A 1 11.22 11.08 -2.27
CA MET A 1 11.28 11.65 -0.90
C MET A 1 10.88 10.60 0.15
N PRO A 2 11.48 10.57 1.35
CA PRO A 2 11.02 9.65 2.40
C PRO A 2 9.74 10.16 3.08
N PHE A 3 8.83 9.24 3.43
CA PHE A 3 7.74 9.52 4.36
C PHE A 3 8.29 9.95 5.72
N ALA A 4 7.62 10.90 6.37
CA ALA A 4 7.92 11.28 7.76
C ALA A 4 7.54 10.16 8.74
N SER A 5 6.48 9.41 8.42
CA SER A 5 6.06 8.23 9.18
C SER A 5 5.35 7.22 8.29
N PHE A 6 5.52 5.94 8.61
CA PHE A 6 4.77 4.85 7.99
C PHE A 6 4.56 3.70 8.99
N VAL A 7 3.30 3.37 9.23
CA VAL A 7 2.90 2.25 10.07
C VAL A 7 1.94 1.36 9.32
N ALA A 8 2.07 0.05 9.51
CA ALA A 8 1.23 -0.94 8.84
C ALA A 8 0.95 -2.14 9.76
N ARG A 9 -0.20 -2.78 9.53
CA ARG A 9 -0.57 -4.09 10.05
C ARG A 9 -0.92 -4.99 8.88
N VAL A 10 -0.54 -6.26 8.98
CA VAL A 10 -0.82 -7.28 7.97
C VAL A 10 -1.58 -8.42 8.64
N GLU A 11 -2.69 -8.80 8.03
CA GLU A 11 -3.47 -9.99 8.36
C GLU A 11 -3.34 -10.97 7.19
N LEU A 12 -3.16 -12.26 7.48
CA LEU A 12 -3.14 -13.32 6.48
C LEU A 12 -4.29 -14.29 6.74
N GLU A 13 -5.02 -14.64 5.69
CA GLU A 13 -6.08 -15.64 5.70
C GLU A 13 -5.94 -16.50 4.45
N LYS A 14 -5.59 -17.79 4.62
CA LYS A 14 -5.33 -18.72 3.51
C LYS A 14 -4.31 -18.19 2.49
N ARG A 15 -4.76 -17.72 1.32
CA ARG A 15 -3.95 -17.17 0.22
C ARG A 15 -4.16 -15.66 0.02
N GLU A 16 -4.74 -15.01 1.02
CA GLU A 16 -5.09 -13.60 0.99
C GLU A 16 -4.29 -12.85 2.06
N PHE A 17 -3.80 -11.66 1.71
CA PHE A 17 -3.35 -10.70 2.70
C PHE A 17 -4.31 -9.52 2.77
N LYS A 18 -4.48 -8.97 3.96
CA LYS A 18 -5.11 -7.67 4.21
C LYS A 18 -4.10 -6.78 4.90
N LEU A 19 -3.87 -5.61 4.33
CA LEU A 19 -2.94 -4.62 4.84
C LEU A 19 -3.72 -3.35 5.16
N LYS A 20 -3.50 -2.82 6.36
CA LYS A 20 -3.99 -1.49 6.76
C LYS A 20 -2.81 -0.68 7.29
N GLY A 21 -2.62 0.52 6.77
CA GLY A 21 -1.56 1.40 7.18
C GLY A 21 -1.93 2.87 7.14
N THR A 22 -1.08 3.68 7.77
CA THR A 22 -1.11 5.13 7.64
C THR A 22 0.30 5.63 7.36
N PHE A 23 0.40 6.68 6.56
CA PHE A 23 1.66 7.36 6.30
C PHE A 23 1.48 8.87 6.31
N THR A 24 2.56 9.57 6.61
CA THR A 24 2.65 11.03 6.50
C THR A 24 3.78 11.38 5.55
N LEU A 25 3.51 12.26 4.59
CA LEU A 25 4.53 12.74 3.67
C LEU A 25 5.67 13.47 4.41
N GLY A 26 6.88 13.34 3.88
CA GLY A 26 8.05 14.05 4.42
C GLY A 26 7.97 15.55 4.16
N ALA A 27 8.66 16.35 4.97
CA ALA A 27 8.71 17.81 4.79
C ALA A 27 9.33 18.26 3.44
N ARG A 28 10.02 17.36 2.74
CA ARG A 28 10.61 17.58 1.42
C ARG A 28 9.74 17.05 0.27
N SER A 29 8.62 16.41 0.56
CA SER A 29 7.67 15.92 -0.45
C SER A 29 7.04 17.11 -1.18
N ASN A 30 6.84 16.93 -2.48
CA ASN A 30 6.06 17.82 -3.34
C ASN A 30 4.57 17.40 -3.42
N GLY A 31 4.13 16.49 -2.54
CA GLY A 31 2.81 15.88 -2.59
C GLY A 31 2.79 14.60 -3.42
N ILE A 32 1.70 13.85 -3.33
CA ILE A 32 1.45 12.66 -4.16
C ILE A 32 0.23 12.89 -5.04
N HIS A 33 0.23 12.29 -6.21
CA HIS A 33 -0.83 12.30 -7.21
C HIS A 33 -1.21 10.85 -7.57
N PRO A 34 -1.98 10.15 -6.72
CA PRO A 34 -2.27 8.71 -6.91
C PRO A 34 -2.92 8.34 -8.25
N LEU A 35 -3.53 9.29 -8.95
CA LEU A 35 -4.13 9.08 -10.27
C LEU A 35 -3.10 9.04 -11.40
N THR A 36 -1.94 9.70 -11.23
CA THR A 36 -0.96 9.95 -12.29
C THR A 36 0.44 9.47 -11.95
N GLU A 37 0.64 8.88 -10.78
CA GLU A 37 1.91 8.33 -10.33
C GLU A 37 1.79 6.82 -10.14
N ASP A 38 2.91 6.12 -10.37
CA ASP A 38 3.00 4.69 -10.09
C ASP A 38 2.89 4.44 -8.58
N VAL A 39 2.14 3.40 -8.21
CA VAL A 39 2.04 2.93 -6.82
C VAL A 39 2.68 1.55 -6.73
N THR A 40 3.80 1.44 -6.02
CA THR A 40 4.47 0.16 -5.77
C THR A 40 4.26 -0.27 -4.33
N LEU A 41 3.72 -1.47 -4.14
CA LEU A 41 3.52 -2.11 -2.85
C LEU A 41 4.39 -3.35 -2.76
N GLN A 42 5.15 -3.47 -1.68
CA GLN A 42 5.81 -4.70 -1.27
C GLN A 42 5.25 -5.15 0.08
N VAL A 43 4.90 -6.43 0.17
CA VAL A 43 4.56 -7.14 1.41
C VAL A 43 5.37 -8.44 1.43
N GLY A 44 6.47 -8.44 2.19
CA GLY A 44 7.40 -9.56 2.25
C GLY A 44 7.99 -9.87 0.87
N ALA A 45 7.75 -11.10 0.38
CA ALA A 45 8.20 -11.56 -0.93
C ALA A 45 7.32 -11.07 -2.09
N PHE A 46 6.08 -10.66 -1.82
CA PHE A 46 5.19 -10.11 -2.85
C PHE A 46 5.56 -8.64 -3.12
N ALA A 47 5.72 -8.29 -4.39
CA ALA A 47 5.94 -6.92 -4.82
C ALA A 47 5.21 -6.66 -6.14
N ALA A 48 4.34 -5.65 -6.16
CA ALA A 48 3.56 -5.28 -7.35
C ALA A 48 3.58 -3.76 -7.55
N THR A 49 3.59 -3.36 -8.82
CA THR A 49 3.43 -1.97 -9.25
C THR A 49 2.09 -1.83 -9.94
N ILE A 50 1.29 -0.88 -9.47
CA ILE A 50 0.08 -0.39 -10.12
C ILE A 50 0.53 0.82 -10.95
N PRO A 51 0.44 0.75 -12.29
CA PRO A 51 0.88 1.85 -13.14
C PRO A 51 0.05 3.12 -12.95
N ALA A 52 0.68 4.27 -13.14
CA ALA A 52 0.04 5.57 -13.27
C ALA A 52 -1.17 5.48 -14.22
N GLY A 53 -2.27 6.16 -13.87
CA GLY A 53 -3.52 6.10 -14.63
C GLY A 53 -4.36 4.85 -14.39
N SER A 54 -3.95 3.93 -13.50
CA SER A 54 -4.77 2.76 -13.14
C SER A 54 -5.72 3.04 -11.98
N LEU A 55 -5.31 3.86 -11.01
CA LEU A 55 -6.20 4.28 -9.92
C LEU A 55 -7.31 5.20 -10.46
N ARG A 56 -8.46 5.15 -9.81
CA ARG A 56 -9.63 5.99 -10.08
C ARG A 56 -10.02 6.77 -8.84
N SER A 57 -10.50 7.99 -9.03
CA SER A 57 -11.09 8.77 -7.95
C SER A 57 -12.42 8.12 -7.55
N HIS A 58 -12.62 7.96 -6.25
CA HIS A 58 -13.85 7.42 -5.65
C HIS A 58 -14.56 8.47 -4.77
N GLY A 59 -14.23 9.75 -4.96
CA GLY A 59 -14.74 10.86 -4.16
C GLY A 59 -14.13 10.93 -2.75
N HIS A 60 -14.43 12.00 -2.00
CA HIS A 60 -13.99 12.20 -0.61
C HIS A 60 -12.47 11.95 -0.39
N ASP A 61 -11.65 12.45 -1.32
CA ASP A 61 -10.20 12.27 -1.36
C ASP A 61 -9.72 10.81 -1.30
N THR A 62 -10.53 9.91 -1.88
CA THR A 62 -10.28 8.47 -1.94
C THR A 62 -9.93 8.07 -3.36
N PHE A 63 -8.88 7.27 -3.50
CA PHE A 63 -8.41 6.68 -4.76
C PHE A 63 -8.42 5.17 -4.64
N ARG A 64 -8.94 4.49 -5.65
CA ARG A 64 -9.06 3.03 -5.65
C ARG A 64 -8.49 2.41 -6.90
N PHE A 65 -7.91 1.23 -6.73
CA PHE A 65 -7.57 0.29 -7.79
C PHE A 65 -8.19 -1.06 -7.45
N GLU A 66 -8.72 -1.71 -8.47
CA GLU A 66 -9.17 -3.10 -8.44
C GLU A 66 -8.71 -3.73 -9.76
N GLY A 67 -7.94 -4.81 -9.68
CA GLY A 67 -7.39 -5.46 -10.86
C GLY A 67 -6.37 -6.53 -10.52
N VAL A 68 -5.64 -7.02 -11.53
CA VAL A 68 -4.61 -8.03 -11.35
C VAL A 68 -3.22 -7.40 -11.48
N ALA A 69 -2.36 -7.64 -10.50
CA ALA A 69 -0.96 -7.25 -10.55
C ALA A 69 -0.08 -8.40 -10.06
N ARG A 70 0.95 -8.75 -10.85
CA ARG A 70 1.87 -9.87 -10.53
C ARG A 70 1.16 -11.18 -10.20
N GLY A 71 0.05 -11.46 -10.90
CA GLY A 71 -0.72 -12.70 -10.74
C GLY A 71 -1.64 -12.74 -9.52
N ALA A 72 -1.66 -11.69 -8.68
CA ALA A 72 -2.60 -11.55 -7.58
C ALA A 72 -3.76 -10.63 -7.97
N ALA A 73 -4.98 -10.99 -7.58
CA ALA A 73 -6.11 -10.04 -7.59
C ALA A 73 -5.89 -9.07 -6.43
N LEU A 74 -5.77 -7.79 -6.76
CA LEU A 74 -5.35 -6.74 -5.84
C LEU A 74 -6.39 -5.62 -5.81
N GLU A 75 -6.83 -5.30 -4.61
CA GLU A 75 -7.59 -4.10 -4.29
C GLU A 75 -6.70 -3.15 -3.48
N VAL A 76 -6.65 -1.87 -3.87
CA VAL A 76 -5.91 -0.84 -3.14
C VAL A 76 -6.80 0.38 -2.92
N GLU A 77 -6.78 0.94 -1.72
CA GLU A 77 -7.41 2.20 -1.37
C GLU A 77 -6.38 3.15 -0.75
N ILE A 78 -6.31 4.37 -1.28
CA ILE A 78 -5.51 5.47 -0.73
C ILE A 78 -6.47 6.59 -0.39
N ARG A 79 -6.51 7.04 0.86
CA ARG A 79 -7.42 8.11 1.27
C ARG A 79 -6.69 9.22 2.01
N SER A 80 -6.81 10.45 1.52
CA SER A 80 -6.28 11.62 2.21
C SER A 80 -7.02 11.87 3.52
N ARG A 81 -6.27 12.36 4.52
CA ARG A 81 -6.77 12.78 5.83
C ARG A 81 -6.43 14.25 6.12
N GLY A 82 -5.94 14.97 5.11
CA GLY A 82 -5.44 16.34 5.24
C GLY A 82 -4.08 16.42 5.95
N GLY A 83 -3.38 17.55 5.75
CA GLY A 83 -2.07 17.80 6.37
C GLY A 83 -0.99 16.77 5.98
N GLY A 84 -1.03 16.25 4.75
CA GLY A 84 -0.09 15.25 4.24
C GLY A 84 -0.22 13.85 4.85
N ARG A 85 -1.29 13.57 5.60
CA ARG A 85 -1.59 12.26 6.18
C ARG A 85 -2.52 11.45 5.29
N PHE A 86 -2.27 10.16 5.20
CA PHE A 86 -3.03 9.24 4.37
C PHE A 86 -3.32 7.93 5.11
N GLU A 87 -4.48 7.35 4.82
CA GLU A 87 -4.74 5.93 5.05
C GLU A 87 -4.45 5.14 3.77
N PHE A 88 -3.88 3.96 3.96
CA PHE A 88 -3.58 3.00 2.90
C PHE A 88 -4.16 1.64 3.27
N LYS A 89 -4.93 1.05 2.35
CA LYS A 89 -5.40 -0.33 2.48
C LYS A 89 -5.05 -1.09 1.22
N ALA A 90 -4.70 -2.36 1.39
CA ALA A 90 -4.52 -3.27 0.27
C ALA A 90 -5.00 -4.67 0.64
N GLU A 91 -5.72 -5.31 -0.26
CA GLU A 91 -6.11 -6.71 -0.16
C GLU A 91 -5.59 -7.44 -1.39
N GLY A 92 -4.93 -8.57 -1.20
CA GLY A 92 -4.31 -9.31 -2.29
C GLY A 92 -4.59 -10.80 -2.20
N ASN A 93 -5.40 -11.32 -3.12
CA ASN A 93 -5.71 -12.74 -3.24
C ASN A 93 -4.76 -13.42 -4.24
N GLY A 94 -4.14 -14.53 -3.82
CA GLY A 94 -3.14 -15.25 -4.60
C GLY A 94 -1.72 -14.67 -4.51
N ALA A 95 -1.51 -13.66 -3.67
CA ALA A 95 -0.22 -13.04 -3.44
C ALA A 95 0.69 -13.90 -2.54
N GLN A 96 1.92 -14.13 -2.99
CA GLN A 96 2.93 -14.88 -2.23
C GLN A 96 3.75 -13.95 -1.33
N VAL A 97 3.24 -13.65 -0.14
CA VAL A 97 3.90 -12.72 0.82
C VAL A 97 5.07 -13.36 1.59
N GLY A 98 5.16 -14.69 1.63
CA GLY A 98 6.13 -15.44 2.43
C GLY A 98 5.68 -15.68 3.88
N THR A 99 6.58 -16.14 4.74
CA THR A 99 6.26 -16.58 6.13
C THR A 99 6.93 -15.74 7.22
N ALA A 100 7.64 -14.66 6.85
CA ALA A 100 8.34 -13.81 7.82
C ALA A 100 7.37 -13.08 8.76
N ASN A 101 7.68 -13.05 10.07
CA ASN A 101 6.95 -12.27 11.07
C ASN A 101 7.93 -11.66 12.09
N PRO A 102 8.12 -10.33 12.15
CA PRO A 102 7.41 -9.32 11.35
C PRO A 102 7.79 -9.36 9.86
N VAL A 103 6.86 -8.94 9.01
CA VAL A 103 7.06 -8.84 7.56
C VAL A 103 7.45 -7.42 7.17
N THR A 104 8.35 -7.27 6.20
CA THR A 104 8.66 -5.95 5.63
C THR A 104 7.51 -5.48 4.74
N VAL A 105 7.03 -4.27 5.00
CA VAL A 105 6.08 -3.56 4.13
C VAL A 105 6.77 -2.32 3.59
N ARG A 106 6.74 -2.14 2.27
CA ARG A 106 7.19 -0.92 1.60
C ARG A 106 6.10 -0.39 0.69
N LEU A 107 5.92 0.92 0.74
CA LEU A 107 5.03 1.65 -0.15
C LEU A 107 5.82 2.75 -0.83
N THR A 108 5.67 2.87 -2.14
CA THR A 108 6.21 3.95 -2.97
C THR A 108 5.09 4.49 -3.85
N ILE A 109 4.93 5.81 -3.90
CA ILE A 109 3.97 6.52 -4.74
C ILE A 109 4.74 7.64 -5.43
N GLY A 110 4.90 7.56 -6.75
CA GLY A 110 5.80 8.49 -7.46
C GLY A 110 7.22 8.40 -6.90
N ASP A 111 7.78 9.53 -6.46
CA ASP A 111 9.09 9.56 -5.81
C ASP A 111 9.02 9.43 -4.27
N ASP A 112 7.83 9.51 -3.67
CA ASP A 112 7.60 9.39 -2.23
C ASP A 112 7.57 7.93 -1.75
N ALA A 113 8.27 7.60 -0.65
CA ALA A 113 8.38 6.22 -0.18
C ALA A 113 8.57 6.06 1.33
N GLY A 114 8.13 4.92 1.86
CA GLY A 114 8.43 4.50 3.22
C GLY A 114 8.46 2.98 3.38
N SER A 115 9.10 2.52 4.45
CA SER A 115 9.21 1.10 4.79
C SER A 115 9.00 0.91 6.29
N THR A 116 8.35 -0.18 6.68
CA THR A 116 8.14 -0.54 8.09
C THR A 116 8.13 -2.05 8.28
N LEU A 117 8.32 -2.50 9.52
CA LEU A 117 8.13 -3.90 9.91
C LEU A 117 6.71 -4.04 10.49
N ALA A 118 5.87 -4.82 9.82
CA ALA A 118 4.50 -5.08 10.26
C ALA A 118 4.43 -6.43 10.96
N LYS A 119 3.88 -6.48 12.16
CA LYS A 119 3.49 -7.76 12.78
C LYS A 119 2.40 -8.40 11.95
N VAL A 120 2.53 -9.70 11.71
CA VAL A 120 1.55 -10.50 10.98
C VAL A 120 0.61 -11.16 11.97
N LYS A 121 -0.70 -11.02 11.74
CA LYS A 121 -1.73 -11.81 12.39
C LYS A 121 -2.25 -12.84 11.39
N VAL A 122 -2.19 -14.11 11.76
CA VAL A 122 -2.67 -15.22 10.91
C VAL A 122 -4.07 -15.63 11.39
N HIS A 123 -4.97 -15.82 10.44
CA HIS A 123 -6.31 -16.36 10.64
C HIS A 123 -6.39 -17.72 9.95
N ASP A 124 -6.84 -18.73 10.69
CA ASP A 124 -7.02 -20.12 10.22
C ASP A 124 -8.40 -20.33 9.57
#